data_AF-A0A1M7M985-F1
#
_entry.id   AF-A0A1M7M985-F1
#
_cell.length_a   1.000
_cell.length_b   1.000
_cell.length_c   1.000
_cell.angle_alpha   90.00
_cell.angle_beta   90.00
_cell.angle_gamma   90.00
#
_symmetry.space_group_name_H-M   'P 1'
#
loop_
_entity.id
_entity.type
_entity.pdbx_description
1 polymer ?
#
loop_
_entity_poly.entity_id
_entity_poly.type
_entity_poly.pdbx_seq_one_letter_code
_entity_poly.pdbx_strand_id
1 'polypeptide(L)'
;MTICAALLLATGAQAQQPRYKQHAGRYGGNSGICLFEDGKFLLYGYATAVFGQYLFEKDYLLFYPDKPAVFTVYAHKNPALHDSTRINFVNFQDGRTWVQFNNTKAQRAFNEDANCFDAPFVYQHPGNLKTFTLLAAAPESEQLVSWEYANAKGCNDFIFLYNKPKREYEHFSAHLEQGTLKTDNGQAYTKVTQDESEDGQWKEILEWKRQYFASAAQEADKVLANKHYNTFAPDLKQYTFDNKTALYIANNAEDNEAYFRGNQYKDDRYIRLYEKILPQRESKVSHLSSAPGSIFFTVCGEGSEKSYHYNGFIKYEEDKPDGPLPTTTVPVKVTE
;
A
#
# COMPACT_ATOMS: atom_id res chain seq x y z
N MET A 1 4.13 -32.08 21.34
CA MET A 1 3.89 -31.08 22.40
C MET A 1 3.39 -29.82 21.73
N THR A 2 2.09 -29.58 21.84
CA THR A 2 1.38 -28.51 21.14
C THR A 2 1.42 -27.26 22.03
N ILE A 3 2.16 -26.23 21.63
CA ILE A 3 2.12 -24.93 22.30
C ILE A 3 0.87 -24.22 21.81
N CYS A 4 -0.14 -24.17 22.67
CA CYS A 4 -1.36 -23.39 22.48
C CYS A 4 -1.01 -21.91 22.67
N ALA A 5 -0.95 -21.15 21.59
CA ALA A 5 -0.86 -19.69 21.64
C ALA A 5 -2.23 -19.12 21.96
N ALA A 6 -2.54 -18.98 23.26
CA ALA A 6 -3.63 -18.15 23.72
C ALA A 6 -3.17 -16.70 23.68
N LEU A 7 -3.39 -16.02 22.55
CA LEU A 7 -3.32 -14.56 22.46
C LEU A 7 -4.53 -14.00 23.23
N LEU A 8 -4.38 -13.86 24.55
CA LEU A 8 -5.31 -13.08 25.35
C LEU A 8 -5.10 -11.61 25.01
N LEU A 9 -6.06 -11.03 24.28
CA LEU A 9 -6.24 -9.60 24.13
C LEU A 9 -6.48 -8.96 25.51
N ALA A 10 -5.41 -8.64 26.22
CA ALA A 10 -5.44 -7.90 27.48
C ALA A 10 -5.32 -6.40 27.21
N THR A 11 -6.19 -5.83 26.38
CA THR A 11 -6.08 -4.44 25.92
C THR A 11 -6.50 -3.37 26.93
N GLY A 12 -6.81 -3.73 28.19
CA GLY A 12 -7.24 -2.77 29.22
C GLY A 12 -6.40 -2.72 30.51
N ALA A 13 -5.73 -3.82 30.89
CA ALA A 13 -5.12 -3.94 32.22
C ALA A 13 -3.59 -3.71 32.25
N GLN A 14 -2.90 -3.76 31.10
CA GLN A 14 -1.43 -3.59 31.04
C GLN A 14 -0.97 -2.13 31.18
N ALA A 15 -1.77 -1.16 30.72
CA ALA A 15 -1.43 0.27 30.70
C ALA A 15 -1.41 0.97 32.08
N GLN A 16 -1.61 0.24 33.18
CA GLN A 16 -1.60 0.80 34.55
C GLN A 16 -0.37 0.39 35.38
N GLN A 17 0.58 -0.37 34.82
CA GLN A 17 1.76 -0.78 35.59
C GLN A 17 2.80 0.36 35.66
N PRO A 18 3.30 0.74 36.86
CA PRO A 18 4.23 1.86 37.04
C PRO A 18 5.48 1.83 36.13
N ARG A 19 5.93 0.63 35.75
CA ARG A 19 7.08 0.43 34.87
C ARG A 19 6.90 1.02 33.46
N TYR A 20 5.69 1.07 32.91
CA TYR A 20 5.46 1.70 31.60
C TYR A 20 5.71 3.21 31.67
N LYS A 21 5.19 3.86 32.72
CA LYS A 21 5.42 5.28 32.97
C LYS A 21 6.90 5.59 33.23
N GLN A 22 7.57 4.76 34.04
CA GLN A 22 9.00 4.92 34.35
C GLN A 22 9.89 4.89 33.09
N HIS A 23 9.59 3.99 32.15
CA HIS A 23 10.40 3.76 30.96
C HIS A 23 9.87 4.44 29.71
N ALA A 24 8.75 5.17 29.78
CA ALA A 24 8.27 5.96 28.66
C ALA A 24 9.28 7.05 28.26
N GLY A 25 9.33 7.33 26.96
CA GLY A 25 10.19 8.35 26.36
C GLY A 25 10.79 7.92 25.04
N ARG A 26 11.60 8.81 24.48
CA ARG A 26 12.32 8.61 23.23
C ARG A 26 13.69 8.01 23.51
N TYR A 27 14.01 6.93 22.80
CA TYR A 27 15.32 6.29 22.79
C TYR A 27 15.91 6.45 21.40
N GLY A 28 17.12 6.98 21.28
CA GLY A 28 17.78 7.25 20.00
C GLY A 28 17.55 8.66 19.44
N GLY A 29 18.30 9.00 18.39
CA GLY A 29 18.32 10.32 17.73
C GLY A 29 17.54 10.33 16.43
N ASN A 30 18.23 10.24 15.28
CA ASN A 30 17.59 10.20 13.94
C ASN A 30 16.88 8.87 13.63
N SER A 31 17.21 7.83 14.39
CA SER A 31 16.50 6.56 14.43
C SER A 31 16.41 6.08 15.88
N GLY A 32 15.39 5.27 16.15
CA GLY A 32 15.22 4.71 17.48
C GLY A 32 13.81 4.24 17.75
N ILE A 33 13.49 4.17 19.05
CA ILE A 33 12.25 3.61 19.55
C ILE A 33 11.65 4.60 20.56
N CYS A 34 10.40 4.99 20.35
CA CYS A 34 9.62 5.69 21.37
C CYS A 34 8.80 4.67 22.15
N LEU A 35 8.90 4.69 23.47
CA LEU A 35 8.06 3.91 24.38
C LEU A 35 6.97 4.81 24.95
N PHE A 36 5.70 4.42 24.79
CA PHE A 36 4.56 5.16 25.32
C PHE A 36 4.02 4.53 26.60
N GLU A 37 3.47 5.35 27.50
CA GLU A 37 2.97 4.91 28.82
C GLU A 37 1.85 3.85 28.76
N ASP A 38 1.15 3.75 27.63
CA ASP A 38 0.05 2.81 27.41
C ASP A 38 0.49 1.49 26.76
N GLY A 39 1.80 1.21 26.73
CA GLY A 39 2.33 -0.03 26.16
C GLY A 39 2.35 -0.06 24.64
N LYS A 40 2.29 1.11 24.00
CA LYS A 40 2.50 1.26 22.56
C LYS A 40 3.92 1.72 22.27
N PHE A 41 4.43 1.45 21.08
CA PHE A 41 5.71 1.99 20.65
C PHE A 41 5.66 2.56 19.25
N LEU A 42 6.69 3.33 18.91
CA LEU A 42 7.02 3.76 17.55
C LEU A 42 8.48 3.44 17.27
N LEU A 43 8.76 2.55 16.32
CA LEU A 43 10.06 2.37 15.72
C LEU A 43 10.20 3.36 14.56
N TYR A 44 11.25 4.18 14.57
CA TYR A 44 11.44 5.22 13.58
C TYR A 44 12.88 5.28 13.06
N GLY A 45 13.03 5.79 11.85
CA GLY A 45 14.31 5.98 11.17
C GLY A 45 14.11 6.64 9.81
N TYR A 46 15.15 6.66 8.98
CA TYR A 46 15.04 7.19 7.62
C TYR A 46 13.94 6.45 6.84
N ALA A 47 12.89 7.18 6.45
CA ALA A 47 11.72 6.66 5.75
C ALA A 47 10.98 5.50 6.45
N THR A 48 11.13 5.36 7.76
CA THR A 48 10.51 4.29 8.57
C THR A 48 9.75 4.89 9.74
N ALA A 49 8.47 4.52 9.86
CA ALA A 49 7.63 4.77 11.03
C ALA A 49 6.71 3.57 11.22
N VAL A 50 7.00 2.75 12.23
CA VAL A 50 6.25 1.51 12.52
C VAL A 50 5.75 1.58 13.95
N PHE A 51 4.44 1.64 14.09
CA PHE A 51 3.78 1.56 15.38
C PHE A 51 3.57 0.11 15.79
N GLY A 52 3.31 -0.12 17.06
CA GLY A 52 2.89 -1.42 17.57
C GLY A 52 2.68 -1.41 19.06
N GLN A 53 2.69 -2.60 19.66
CA GLN A 53 2.55 -2.80 21.09
C GLN A 53 3.83 -3.40 21.68
N TYR A 54 4.13 -3.03 22.92
CA TYR A 54 5.20 -3.67 23.67
C TYR A 54 4.72 -4.11 25.05
N LEU A 55 5.29 -5.20 25.53
CA LEU A 55 5.03 -5.70 26.87
C LEU A 55 6.33 -6.05 27.56
N PHE A 56 6.31 -5.95 28.87
CA PHE A 56 7.43 -6.39 29.69
C PHE A 56 7.24 -7.84 30.12
N GLU A 57 8.19 -8.69 29.77
CA GLU A 57 8.34 -10.07 30.25
C GLU A 57 9.61 -10.18 31.10
N LYS A 58 9.44 -10.26 32.43
CA LYS A 58 10.54 -10.15 33.40
C LYS A 58 11.37 -8.88 33.13
N ASP A 59 12.63 -9.04 32.73
CA ASP A 59 13.60 -7.97 32.46
C ASP A 59 13.66 -7.56 30.97
N TYR A 60 12.86 -8.19 30.12
CA TYR A 60 12.81 -7.94 28.68
C TYR A 60 11.56 -7.15 28.29
N LEU A 61 11.69 -6.39 27.21
CA LEU A 61 10.60 -5.80 26.45
C LEU A 61 10.41 -6.62 25.18
N LEU A 62 9.19 -7.12 24.96
CA LEU A 62 8.78 -7.77 23.73
C LEU A 62 7.98 -6.80 22.88
N PHE A 63 8.37 -6.65 21.63
CA PHE A 63 7.77 -5.73 20.67
C PHE A 63 6.99 -6.49 19.61
N TYR A 64 5.78 -6.02 19.36
CA TYR A 64 4.84 -6.53 18.38
C TYR A 64 4.45 -5.38 17.45
N PRO A 65 5.21 -5.14 16.37
CA PRO A 65 4.84 -4.18 15.35
C PRO A 65 3.45 -4.45 14.77
N ASP A 66 2.69 -3.40 14.50
CA ASP A 66 1.49 -3.48 13.70
C ASP A 66 1.92 -3.81 12.26
N LYS A 67 1.43 -4.94 11.75
CA LYS A 67 1.82 -5.49 10.46
C LYS A 67 0.67 -5.40 9.45
N PRO A 68 0.87 -4.75 8.29
CA PRO A 68 -0.14 -4.75 7.25
C PRO A 68 -0.36 -6.16 6.71
N ALA A 69 -1.60 -6.45 6.29
CA ALA A 69 -1.90 -7.70 5.57
C ALA A 69 -1.03 -7.81 4.31
N VAL A 70 -0.47 -8.99 4.03
CA VAL A 70 0.40 -9.23 2.87
C VAL A 70 -0.29 -8.86 1.56
N PHE A 71 -1.57 -9.21 1.45
CA PHE A 71 -2.43 -8.72 0.39
C PHE A 71 -3.61 -7.95 0.99
N THR A 72 -3.93 -6.82 0.38
CA THR A 72 -5.19 -6.10 0.59
C THR A 72 -5.93 -6.05 -0.73
N VAL A 73 -7.21 -6.41 -0.72
CA VAL A 73 -8.04 -6.42 -1.92
C VAL A 73 -9.20 -5.49 -1.74
N TYR A 74 -9.35 -4.54 -2.65
CA TYR A 74 -10.54 -3.71 -2.76
C TYR A 74 -11.31 -4.05 -4.02
N ALA A 75 -12.64 -4.00 -3.95
CA ALA A 75 -13.51 -4.38 -5.04
C ALA A 75 -14.66 -3.39 -5.23
N HIS A 76 -15.03 -3.19 -6.48
CA HIS A 76 -16.12 -2.34 -6.90
C HIS A 76 -16.93 -3.06 -7.99
N LYS A 77 -18.24 -2.84 -7.99
CA LYS A 77 -19.12 -3.31 -9.07
C LYS A 77 -19.25 -2.18 -10.08
N ASN A 78 -18.55 -2.33 -11.21
CA ASN A 78 -18.51 -1.35 -12.30
C ASN A 78 -19.46 -1.76 -13.43
N PRO A 79 -20.61 -1.09 -13.60
CA PRO A 79 -21.58 -1.44 -14.65
C PRO A 79 -21.00 -1.30 -16.07
N ALA A 80 -20.02 -0.42 -16.28
CA ALA A 80 -19.43 -0.16 -17.59
C ALA A 80 -18.50 -1.29 -18.09
N LEU A 81 -18.08 -2.21 -17.22
CA LEU A 81 -17.24 -3.34 -17.61
C LEU A 81 -18.05 -4.56 -18.08
N HIS A 82 -19.38 -4.54 -17.92
CA HIS A 82 -20.27 -5.65 -18.26
C HIS A 82 -19.74 -6.99 -17.70
N ASP A 83 -19.55 -8.00 -18.55
CA ASP A 83 -19.06 -9.32 -18.18
C ASP A 83 -17.53 -9.44 -18.12
N SER A 84 -16.79 -8.33 -18.23
CA SER A 84 -15.34 -8.34 -18.12
C SER A 84 -14.88 -7.90 -16.74
N THR A 85 -13.71 -8.39 -16.31
CA THR A 85 -13.12 -7.98 -15.04
C THR A 85 -11.85 -7.16 -15.28
N ARG A 86 -11.70 -6.05 -14.55
CA ARG A 86 -10.50 -5.22 -14.57
C ARG A 86 -9.84 -5.22 -13.20
N ILE A 87 -8.51 -5.35 -13.17
CA ILE A 87 -7.75 -5.53 -11.94
C ILE A 87 -6.51 -4.66 -11.99
N ASN A 88 -6.38 -3.74 -11.05
CA ASN A 88 -5.15 -3.00 -10.83
C ASN A 88 -4.26 -3.72 -9.82
N PHE A 89 -2.99 -3.89 -10.17
CA PHE A 89 -1.98 -4.52 -9.33
C PHE A 89 -1.06 -3.44 -8.77
N VAL A 90 -1.10 -3.24 -7.45
CA VAL A 90 -0.30 -2.23 -6.75
C VAL A 90 0.83 -2.93 -6.00
N ASN A 91 2.07 -2.54 -6.30
CA ASN A 91 3.31 -3.02 -5.68
C ASN A 91 3.67 -4.48 -5.91
N PHE A 92 2.97 -5.20 -6.81
CA PHE A 92 3.28 -6.61 -7.09
C PHE A 92 4.67 -6.83 -7.70
N GLN A 93 5.26 -5.79 -8.32
CA GLN A 93 6.63 -5.83 -8.84
C GLN A 93 7.69 -5.94 -7.74
N ASP A 94 7.36 -5.59 -6.49
CA ASP A 94 8.33 -5.55 -5.39
C ASP A 94 8.62 -6.94 -4.80
N GLY A 95 7.90 -7.98 -5.20
CA GLY A 95 8.02 -9.32 -4.63
C GLY A 95 7.68 -10.47 -5.58
N ARG A 96 7.95 -11.68 -5.11
CA ARG A 96 7.63 -12.93 -5.83
C ARG A 96 6.16 -13.28 -5.56
N THR A 97 5.30 -12.91 -6.48
CA THR A 97 3.85 -13.02 -6.33
C THR A 97 3.21 -13.75 -7.51
N TRP A 98 2.14 -14.48 -7.23
CA TRP A 98 1.32 -15.18 -8.21
C TRP A 98 -0.15 -14.90 -7.97
N VAL A 99 -0.93 -14.98 -9.05
CA VAL A 99 -2.38 -14.89 -9.00
C VAL A 99 -2.98 -16.08 -9.73
N GLN A 100 -3.98 -16.67 -9.12
CA GLN A 100 -4.82 -17.69 -9.73
C GLN A 100 -6.22 -17.12 -9.89
N PHE A 101 -6.73 -17.09 -11.12
CA PHE A 101 -8.09 -16.64 -11.40
C PHE A 101 -9.00 -17.84 -11.53
N ASN A 102 -10.04 -17.92 -10.69
CA ASN A 102 -10.87 -19.11 -10.60
C ASN A 102 -10.00 -20.38 -10.37
N ASN A 103 -10.40 -21.51 -10.94
CA ASN A 103 -9.67 -22.78 -10.83
C ASN A 103 -8.62 -22.98 -11.95
N THR A 104 -8.04 -21.90 -12.48
CA THR A 104 -6.96 -21.99 -13.49
C THR A 104 -5.61 -22.30 -12.84
N LYS A 105 -4.55 -22.43 -13.64
CA LYS A 105 -3.18 -22.42 -13.12
C LYS A 105 -2.84 -21.02 -12.58
N ALA A 106 -1.97 -20.97 -11.57
CA ALA A 106 -1.47 -19.71 -11.04
C ALA A 106 -0.47 -19.09 -12.03
N GLN A 107 -0.49 -17.77 -12.20
CA GLN A 107 0.43 -17.05 -13.08
C GLN A 107 1.20 -16.02 -12.26
N ARG A 108 2.49 -15.85 -12.56
CA ARG A 108 3.31 -14.83 -11.87
C ARG A 108 2.77 -13.45 -12.21
N ALA A 109 2.72 -12.53 -11.25
CA ALA A 109 2.22 -11.18 -11.56
C ALA A 109 3.21 -10.43 -12.48
N PHE A 110 4.49 -10.41 -12.11
CA PHE A 110 5.58 -9.83 -12.89
C PHE A 110 6.62 -10.88 -13.29
N ASN A 111 7.37 -10.66 -14.38
CA ASN A 111 8.51 -11.51 -14.73
C ASN A 111 9.65 -11.39 -13.71
N GLU A 112 10.59 -12.34 -13.76
CA GLU A 112 11.84 -12.21 -12.99
C GLU A 112 12.64 -11.01 -13.48
N ASP A 113 13.31 -10.36 -12.53
CA ASP A 113 14.09 -9.14 -12.75
C ASP A 113 13.32 -8.02 -13.48
N ALA A 114 11.99 -7.98 -13.29
CA ALA A 114 11.14 -6.93 -13.82
C ALA A 114 11.71 -5.54 -13.48
N ASN A 115 11.99 -4.78 -14.52
CA ASN A 115 12.56 -3.44 -14.46
C ASN A 115 11.94 -2.58 -15.58
N CYS A 116 12.09 -1.26 -15.49
CA CYS A 116 11.44 -0.30 -16.40
C CYS A 116 9.91 -0.51 -16.50
N PHE A 117 9.20 -0.06 -15.48
CA PHE A 117 7.76 -0.23 -15.37
C PHE A 117 7.09 1.10 -15.02
N ASP A 118 5.98 1.40 -15.71
CA ASP A 118 5.19 2.61 -15.49
C ASP A 118 3.79 2.22 -15.02
N ALA A 119 3.50 2.51 -13.75
CA ALA A 119 2.18 2.32 -13.17
C ALA A 119 1.15 3.26 -13.83
N PRO A 120 -0.16 2.92 -13.83
CA PRO A 120 -0.79 1.78 -13.15
C PRO A 120 -0.69 0.45 -13.91
N PHE A 121 -0.70 -0.67 -13.18
CA PHE A 121 -0.63 -2.02 -13.76
C PHE A 121 -2.01 -2.67 -13.80
N VAL A 122 -2.70 -2.45 -14.91
CA VAL A 122 -4.09 -2.88 -15.10
C VAL A 122 -4.16 -4.08 -16.04
N TYR A 123 -4.73 -5.17 -15.52
CA TYR A 123 -5.01 -6.39 -16.26
C TYR A 123 -6.51 -6.51 -16.55
N GLN A 124 -6.84 -6.89 -17.79
CA GLN A 124 -8.21 -7.17 -18.21
C GLN A 124 -8.40 -8.70 -18.29
N HIS A 125 -9.21 -9.24 -17.40
CA HIS A 125 -9.56 -10.66 -17.39
C HIS A 125 -10.88 -10.88 -18.16
N PRO A 126 -10.93 -11.84 -19.10
CA PRO A 126 -12.16 -12.18 -19.82
C PRO A 126 -13.15 -12.89 -18.88
N GLY A 127 -14.37 -12.36 -18.77
CA GLY A 127 -15.37 -12.95 -17.88
C GLY A 127 -15.30 -12.42 -16.44
N ASN A 128 -16.34 -12.76 -15.69
CA ASN A 128 -16.44 -12.45 -14.26
C ASN A 128 -15.58 -13.41 -13.41
N LEU A 129 -14.89 -12.88 -12.41
CA LEU A 129 -14.20 -13.70 -11.41
C LEU A 129 -15.20 -14.21 -10.37
N LYS A 130 -15.26 -15.53 -10.14
CA LYS A 130 -16.03 -16.11 -9.02
C LYS A 130 -15.17 -16.27 -7.78
N THR A 131 -13.94 -16.70 -7.99
CA THR A 131 -12.91 -16.84 -6.96
C THR A 131 -11.56 -16.40 -7.54
N PHE A 132 -10.65 -16.04 -6.65
CA PHE A 132 -9.26 -15.83 -7.02
C PHE A 132 -8.37 -16.09 -5.81
N THR A 133 -7.12 -16.45 -6.06
CA THR A 133 -6.12 -16.72 -5.04
C THR A 133 -4.92 -15.84 -5.30
N LEU A 134 -4.47 -15.14 -4.28
CA LEU A 134 -3.21 -14.39 -4.29
C LEU A 134 -2.16 -15.20 -3.54
N LEU A 135 -0.95 -15.28 -4.08
CA LEU A 135 0.14 -16.03 -3.48
C LEU A 135 1.40 -15.19 -3.43
N ALA A 136 2.15 -15.33 -2.34
CA ALA A 136 3.46 -14.72 -2.18
C ALA A 136 4.43 -15.72 -1.56
N ALA A 137 5.70 -15.62 -1.95
CA ALA A 137 6.77 -16.28 -1.21
C ALA A 137 7.07 -15.50 0.07
N ALA A 138 7.31 -16.23 1.17
CA ALA A 138 7.83 -15.62 2.38
C ALA A 138 9.23 -15.02 2.14
N PRO A 139 9.61 -13.94 2.85
CA PRO A 139 10.99 -13.47 2.85
C PRO A 139 11.93 -14.59 3.30
N GLU A 140 13.07 -14.72 2.64
CA GLU A 140 14.15 -15.67 3.01
C GLU A 140 13.75 -17.16 2.97
N SER A 141 12.58 -17.48 2.41
CA SER A 141 12.08 -18.84 2.25
C SER A 141 11.44 -19.04 0.89
N GLU A 142 11.53 -20.25 0.35
CA GLU A 142 10.75 -20.68 -0.81
C GLU A 142 9.31 -21.07 -0.43
N GLN A 143 8.95 -21.00 0.86
CA GLN A 143 7.60 -21.30 1.32
C GLN A 143 6.59 -20.29 0.76
N LEU A 144 5.66 -20.80 -0.05
CA LEU A 144 4.53 -20.04 -0.55
C LEU A 144 3.38 -20.05 0.46
N VAL A 145 2.72 -18.91 0.59
CA VAL A 145 1.46 -18.75 1.30
C VAL A 145 0.41 -18.28 0.30
N SER A 146 -0.80 -18.83 0.39
CA SER A 146 -1.94 -18.45 -0.43
C SER A 146 -3.04 -17.80 0.40
N TRP A 147 -3.71 -16.83 -0.21
CA TRP A 147 -4.90 -16.15 0.30
C TRP A 147 -6.01 -16.31 -0.72
N GLU A 148 -7.07 -17.03 -0.35
CA GLU A 148 -8.18 -17.36 -1.23
C GLU A 148 -9.37 -16.44 -0.98
N TYR A 149 -9.96 -15.93 -2.05
CA TYR A 149 -11.05 -14.97 -2.02
C TYR A 149 -12.24 -15.49 -2.81
N ALA A 150 -13.45 -15.20 -2.32
CA ALA A 150 -14.69 -15.40 -3.06
C ALA A 150 -15.31 -14.04 -3.43
N ASN A 151 -15.73 -13.92 -4.68
CA ASN A 151 -16.42 -12.74 -5.19
C ASN A 151 -17.94 -12.91 -5.13
N ALA A 152 -18.47 -13.08 -3.91
CA ALA A 152 -19.90 -13.31 -3.70
C ALA A 152 -20.78 -12.12 -4.15
N LYS A 153 -20.24 -10.90 -4.12
CA LYS A 153 -20.95 -9.66 -4.52
C LYS A 153 -20.98 -9.44 -6.04
N GLY A 154 -20.28 -10.25 -6.83
CA GLY A 154 -20.20 -10.09 -8.29
C GLY A 154 -19.52 -8.79 -8.70
N CYS A 155 -18.49 -8.35 -7.97
CA CYS A 155 -17.66 -7.22 -8.35
C CYS A 155 -16.81 -7.58 -9.59
N ASN A 156 -16.48 -6.58 -10.40
CA ASN A 156 -15.73 -6.79 -11.65
C ASN A 156 -14.63 -5.72 -11.85
N ASP A 157 -14.38 -4.88 -10.85
CA ASP A 157 -13.30 -3.91 -10.85
C ASP A 157 -12.56 -4.01 -9.51
N PHE A 158 -11.28 -4.35 -9.55
CA PHE A 158 -10.50 -4.69 -8.36
C PHE A 158 -9.20 -3.87 -8.25
N ILE A 159 -8.78 -3.63 -7.02
CA ILE A 159 -7.44 -3.17 -6.66
C ILE A 159 -6.82 -4.26 -5.78
N PHE A 160 -5.80 -4.93 -6.31
CA PHE A 160 -4.97 -5.85 -5.55
C PHE A 160 -3.73 -5.10 -5.10
N LEU A 161 -3.54 -4.98 -3.80
CA LEU A 161 -2.37 -4.36 -3.18
C LEU A 161 -1.51 -5.46 -2.55
N TYR A 162 -0.23 -5.47 -2.90
CA TYR A 162 0.77 -6.30 -2.23
C TYR A 162 1.60 -5.44 -1.28
N ASN A 163 1.61 -5.81 0.00
CA ASN A 163 2.50 -5.24 0.99
C ASN A 163 3.67 -6.19 1.18
N LYS A 164 4.80 -5.88 0.53
CA LYS A 164 6.04 -6.65 0.69
C LYS A 164 6.37 -6.76 2.18
N PRO A 165 6.49 -7.97 2.73
CA PRO A 165 6.90 -8.12 4.12
C PRO A 165 8.30 -7.52 4.30
N LYS A 166 8.46 -6.75 5.37
CA LYS A 166 9.73 -6.12 5.72
C LYS A 166 10.11 -6.47 7.15
N ARG A 167 11.41 -6.41 7.44
CA ARG A 167 11.99 -6.78 8.73
C ARG A 167 11.49 -5.89 9.86
N GLU A 168 11.15 -4.64 9.59
CA GLU A 168 10.66 -3.69 10.61
C GLU A 168 9.29 -4.08 11.18
N TYR A 169 8.56 -5.00 10.53
CA TYR A 169 7.29 -5.55 11.00
C TYR A 169 7.43 -6.89 11.73
N GLU A 170 8.65 -7.38 11.95
CA GLU A 170 8.90 -8.61 12.70
C GLU A 170 8.91 -8.34 14.20
N HIS A 171 8.43 -9.31 14.98
CA HIS A 171 8.54 -9.21 16.43
C HIS A 171 10.02 -9.24 16.82
N PHE A 172 10.38 -8.40 17.77
CA PHE A 172 11.74 -8.34 18.30
C PHE A 172 11.70 -8.11 19.80
N SER A 173 12.83 -8.31 20.45
CA SER A 173 12.98 -8.08 21.88
C SER A 173 14.08 -7.06 22.17
N ALA A 174 13.97 -6.42 23.33
CA ALA A 174 15.02 -5.57 23.86
C ALA A 174 15.11 -5.73 25.37
N HIS A 175 16.20 -5.25 25.95
CA HIS A 175 16.33 -5.06 27.40
C HIS A 175 16.83 -3.65 27.69
N LEU A 176 16.51 -3.16 28.89
CA LEU A 176 16.95 -1.86 29.36
C LEU A 176 18.17 -2.00 30.27
N GLU A 177 19.25 -1.31 29.92
CA GLU A 177 20.47 -1.25 30.72
C GLU A 177 20.93 0.21 30.84
N GLN A 178 20.97 0.75 32.05
CA GLN A 178 21.47 2.10 32.35
C GLN A 178 20.87 3.20 31.44
N GLY A 179 19.55 3.15 31.19
CA GLY A 179 18.88 4.13 30.33
C GLY A 179 19.07 3.89 28.82
N THR A 180 19.70 2.78 28.43
CA THR A 180 19.87 2.35 27.04
C THR A 180 18.96 1.17 26.74
N LEU A 181 18.23 1.24 25.64
CA LEU A 181 17.43 0.15 25.11
C LEU A 181 18.28 -0.65 24.12
N LYS A 182 18.60 -1.90 24.45
CA LYS A 182 19.41 -2.80 23.62
C LYS A 182 18.54 -3.89 23.01
N THR A 183 18.42 -3.91 21.70
CA THR A 183 17.65 -4.91 20.96
C THR A 183 18.44 -6.20 20.75
N ASP A 184 17.75 -7.32 20.54
CA ASP A 184 18.34 -8.63 20.25
C ASP A 184 19.20 -8.66 18.98
N ASN A 185 18.91 -7.80 18.01
CA ASN A 185 19.70 -7.62 16.80
C ASN A 185 21.00 -6.79 17.02
N GLY A 186 21.30 -6.39 18.26
CA GLY A 186 22.53 -5.69 18.63
C GLY A 186 22.50 -4.17 18.51
N GLN A 187 21.36 -3.56 18.15
CA GLN A 187 21.21 -2.10 18.17
C GLN A 187 21.01 -1.57 19.60
N ALA A 188 21.50 -0.37 19.86
CA ALA A 188 21.43 0.27 21.17
C ALA A 188 20.96 1.73 21.04
N TYR A 189 19.91 2.08 21.78
CA TYR A 189 19.30 3.40 21.75
C TYR A 189 19.30 4.01 23.15
N THR A 190 20.07 5.08 23.35
CA THR A 190 20.10 5.79 24.65
C THR A 190 18.86 6.66 24.80
N LYS A 191 18.27 6.70 26.00
CA LYS A 191 17.14 7.58 26.31
C LYS A 191 17.57 9.04 26.17
N VAL A 192 16.80 9.82 25.43
CA VAL A 192 17.05 11.24 25.25
C VAL A 192 16.63 11.99 26.53
N THR A 193 17.48 12.89 27.01
CA THR A 193 17.17 13.79 28.12
C THR A 193 16.22 14.89 27.65
N GLN A 194 15.16 15.15 28.41
CA GLN A 194 14.18 16.18 28.06
C GLN A 194 14.79 17.59 28.16
N ASP A 195 14.67 18.35 27.09
CA ASP A 195 14.85 19.80 27.02
C ASP A 195 13.67 20.43 26.25
N GLU A 196 13.62 21.76 26.15
CA GLU A 196 12.49 22.46 25.50
C GLU A 196 12.29 22.07 24.03
N SER A 197 13.36 21.72 23.30
CA SER A 197 13.30 21.27 21.91
C SER A 197 12.72 19.85 21.82
N GLU A 198 13.16 18.96 22.72
CA GLU A 198 12.66 17.60 22.81
C GLU A 198 11.20 17.54 23.27
N ASP A 199 10.75 18.48 24.11
CA ASP A 199 9.34 18.59 24.50
C ASP A 199 8.43 18.94 23.31
N GLY A 200 8.92 19.73 22.35
CA GLY A 200 8.23 20.02 21.10
C GLY A 200 8.09 18.76 20.23
N GLN A 201 9.20 18.07 19.99
CA GLN A 201 9.22 16.84 19.19
C GLN A 201 8.37 15.72 19.81
N TRP A 202 8.39 15.60 21.14
CA TRP A 202 7.57 14.61 21.85
C TRP A 202 6.07 14.86 21.67
N LYS A 203 5.62 16.13 21.66
CA LYS A 203 4.22 16.47 21.37
C LYS A 203 3.82 16.09 19.95
N GLU A 204 4.68 16.32 18.96
CA GLU A 204 4.44 15.91 17.58
C GLU A 204 4.33 14.38 17.45
N ILE A 205 5.22 13.64 18.12
CA ILE A 205 5.17 12.16 18.15
C ILE A 205 3.88 11.65 18.82
N LEU A 206 3.43 12.28 19.91
CA LEU A 206 2.16 11.95 20.55
C LEU A 206 0.96 12.23 19.64
N GLU A 207 1.03 13.30 18.83
CA GLU A 207 0.01 13.60 17.83
C GLU A 207 0.00 12.57 16.70
N TRP A 208 1.17 12.18 16.18
CA TRP A 208 1.27 11.11 15.19
C TRP A 208 0.71 9.79 15.72
N LYS A 209 1.04 9.43 16.96
CA LYS A 209 0.45 8.28 17.65
C LYS A 209 -1.07 8.38 17.68
N ARG A 210 -1.62 9.53 18.10
CA ARG A 210 -3.07 9.76 18.17
C ARG A 210 -3.73 9.57 16.81
N GLN A 211 -3.18 10.19 15.77
CA GLN A 211 -3.67 10.09 14.40
C GLN A 211 -3.61 8.65 13.89
N TYR A 212 -2.45 7.99 14.05
CA TYR A 212 -2.25 6.61 13.62
C TYR A 212 -3.25 5.65 14.26
N PHE A 213 -3.42 5.68 15.59
CA PHE A 213 -4.34 4.76 16.25
C PHE A 213 -5.82 5.14 16.06
N ALA A 214 -6.13 6.41 15.79
CA ALA A 214 -7.47 6.82 15.35
C ALA A 214 -7.78 6.32 13.93
N SER A 215 -6.79 6.33 13.03
CA SER A 215 -6.93 5.82 11.66
C SER A 215 -6.78 4.30 11.54
N ALA A 216 -6.01 3.64 12.41
CA ALA A 216 -5.82 2.19 12.40
C ALA A 216 -7.08 1.45 12.91
N ALA A 217 -7.83 2.07 13.83
CA ALA A 217 -9.20 1.66 14.15
C ALA A 217 -10.15 1.78 12.94
N GLN A 218 -9.72 2.51 11.91
CA GLN A 218 -10.39 2.71 10.64
C GLN A 218 -9.53 2.21 9.47
N GLU A 219 -8.70 1.14 9.63
CA GLU A 219 -8.00 0.50 8.49
C GLU A 219 -8.98 0.47 7.31
N ALA A 220 -8.75 1.32 6.31
CA ALA A 220 -9.89 1.84 5.57
C ALA A 220 -10.53 0.69 4.79
N ASP A 221 -11.68 0.20 5.27
CA ASP A 221 -12.48 -0.80 4.57
C ASP A 221 -12.94 -0.31 3.19
N LYS A 222 -12.59 0.92 2.84
CA LYS A 222 -12.99 1.64 1.65
C LYS A 222 -11.85 2.49 1.11
N VAL A 223 -11.70 2.51 -0.21
CA VAL A 223 -10.84 3.46 -0.91
C VAL A 223 -11.61 4.12 -2.04
N LEU A 224 -11.36 5.41 -2.24
CA LEU A 224 -11.90 6.17 -3.38
C LEU A 224 -10.80 6.30 -4.43
N ALA A 225 -11.10 5.90 -5.66
CA ALA A 225 -10.14 5.97 -6.76
C ALA A 225 -10.79 6.33 -8.10
N ASN A 226 -10.05 7.02 -8.96
CA ASN A 226 -10.52 7.34 -10.31
C ASN A 226 -10.37 6.14 -11.27
N LYS A 227 -10.67 6.36 -12.56
CA LYS A 227 -10.58 5.31 -13.60
C LYS A 227 -9.15 4.79 -13.85
N HIS A 228 -8.14 5.51 -13.39
CA HIS A 228 -6.72 5.18 -13.51
C HIS A 228 -6.13 4.69 -12.18
N TYR A 229 -7.00 4.40 -11.20
CA TYR A 229 -6.63 3.86 -9.90
C TYR A 229 -5.72 4.77 -9.06
N ASN A 230 -5.65 6.08 -9.35
CA ASN A 230 -5.12 7.03 -8.38
C ASN A 230 -6.14 7.15 -7.24
N THR A 231 -5.67 7.01 -6.00
CA THR A 231 -6.50 7.06 -4.80
C THR A 231 -6.62 8.49 -4.27
N PHE A 232 -7.77 8.79 -3.66
CA PHE A 232 -8.10 10.09 -3.11
C PHE A 232 -8.78 9.94 -1.74
N ALA A 233 -8.70 10.99 -0.93
CA ALA A 233 -9.45 11.12 0.32
C ALA A 233 -10.24 12.45 0.35
N PRO A 234 -11.19 12.65 -0.58
CA PRO A 234 -11.92 13.91 -0.71
C PRO A 234 -13.02 14.04 0.36
N ASP A 235 -13.52 15.26 0.54
CA ASP A 235 -14.80 15.48 1.23
C ASP A 235 -15.95 15.05 0.31
N LEU A 236 -16.58 13.91 0.61
CA LEU A 236 -17.70 13.38 -0.16
C LEU A 236 -18.93 14.31 -0.21
N LYS A 237 -19.01 15.36 0.63
CA LYS A 237 -20.05 16.41 0.50
C LYS A 237 -19.93 17.20 -0.81
N GLN A 238 -18.76 17.20 -1.43
CA GLN A 238 -18.52 17.85 -2.73
C GLN A 238 -18.90 16.96 -3.92
N TYR A 239 -19.48 15.79 -3.67
CA TYR A 239 -19.82 14.80 -4.67
C TYR A 239 -21.29 14.39 -4.60
N THR A 240 -21.83 14.03 -5.75
CA THR A 240 -23.14 13.39 -5.89
C THR A 240 -22.94 11.96 -6.37
N PHE A 241 -23.55 10.97 -5.69
CA PHE A 241 -23.49 9.58 -6.10
C PHE A 241 -24.51 9.28 -7.20
N ASP A 242 -24.05 8.82 -8.36
CA ASP A 242 -24.91 8.27 -9.41
C ASP A 242 -25.02 6.76 -9.28
N ASN A 243 -26.23 6.28 -8.98
CA ASN A 243 -26.55 4.86 -8.88
C ASN A 243 -26.41 4.11 -10.22
N LYS A 244 -26.58 4.79 -11.37
CA LYS A 244 -26.53 4.12 -12.68
C LYS A 244 -25.10 3.74 -13.06
N THR A 245 -24.16 4.67 -12.90
CA THR A 245 -22.74 4.43 -13.19
C THR A 245 -21.96 3.92 -11.99
N ALA A 246 -22.56 3.94 -10.79
CA ALA A 246 -21.90 3.67 -9.51
C ALA A 246 -20.68 4.58 -9.26
N LEU A 247 -20.78 5.86 -9.65
CA LEU A 247 -19.71 6.85 -9.49
C LEU A 247 -20.12 7.93 -8.49
N TYR A 248 -19.15 8.42 -7.73
CA TYR A 248 -19.23 9.74 -7.12
C TYR A 248 -18.73 10.75 -8.14
N ILE A 249 -19.59 11.70 -8.50
CA ILE A 249 -19.33 12.75 -9.48
C ILE A 249 -19.19 14.06 -8.72
N ALA A 250 -18.06 14.75 -8.89
CA ALA A 250 -17.83 16.03 -8.26
C ALA A 250 -18.90 17.04 -8.71
N ASN A 251 -19.36 17.88 -7.79
CA ASN A 251 -20.42 18.86 -8.09
C ASN A 251 -20.00 19.90 -9.15
N ASN A 252 -18.69 20.03 -9.38
CA ASN A 252 -18.07 20.90 -10.38
C ASN A 252 -17.39 20.09 -11.52
N ALA A 253 -17.86 18.87 -11.82
CA ALA A 253 -17.21 17.99 -12.80
C ALA A 253 -17.09 18.57 -14.22
N GLU A 254 -17.89 19.59 -14.57
CA GLU A 254 -17.83 20.28 -15.86
C GLU A 254 -16.71 21.33 -15.93
N ASP A 255 -16.16 21.74 -14.78
CA ASP A 255 -15.12 22.76 -14.71
C ASP A 255 -13.74 22.20 -15.09
N ASN A 256 -12.87 23.08 -15.59
CA ASN A 256 -11.43 22.82 -15.80
C ASN A 256 -11.11 21.60 -16.67
N GLU A 257 -11.95 21.26 -17.65
CA GLU A 257 -11.76 20.11 -18.55
C GLU A 257 -10.36 20.10 -19.21
N ALA A 258 -9.84 21.26 -19.63
CA ALA A 258 -8.50 21.37 -20.23
C ALA A 258 -7.38 20.91 -19.26
N TYR A 259 -7.47 21.24 -17.97
CA TYR A 259 -6.50 20.82 -16.96
C TYR A 259 -6.49 19.29 -16.82
N PHE A 260 -7.68 18.69 -16.77
CA PHE A 260 -7.81 17.24 -16.56
C PHE A 260 -7.46 16.41 -17.80
N ARG A 261 -7.57 16.96 -19.01
CA ARG A 261 -7.04 16.32 -20.23
C ARG A 261 -5.53 16.09 -20.14
N GLY A 262 -4.79 17.08 -19.65
CA GLY A 262 -3.35 16.98 -19.39
C GLY A 262 -2.98 16.20 -18.12
N ASN A 263 -3.92 16.04 -17.17
CA ASN A 263 -3.67 15.42 -15.86
C ASN A 263 -4.62 14.26 -15.55
N GLN A 264 -4.89 13.40 -16.55
CA GLN A 264 -5.89 12.31 -16.43
C GLN A 264 -5.66 11.43 -15.20
N TYR A 265 -4.41 11.12 -14.83
CA TYR A 265 -4.10 10.33 -13.64
C TYR A 265 -4.57 10.98 -12.33
N LYS A 266 -4.58 12.32 -12.27
CA LYS A 266 -5.01 13.11 -11.10
C LYS A 266 -6.44 13.62 -11.20
N ASP A 267 -7.20 13.22 -12.22
CA ASP A 267 -8.62 13.59 -12.36
C ASP A 267 -9.45 12.92 -11.27
N ASP A 268 -9.95 13.73 -10.33
CA ASP A 268 -10.76 13.33 -9.18
C ASP A 268 -12.25 13.65 -9.35
N ARG A 269 -12.67 14.11 -10.53
CA ARG A 269 -14.07 14.47 -10.79
C ARG A 269 -14.99 13.26 -10.81
N TYR A 270 -14.45 12.09 -11.13
CA TYR A 270 -15.19 10.83 -11.24
C TYR A 270 -14.46 9.72 -10.49
N ILE A 271 -14.92 9.44 -9.27
CA ILE A 271 -14.30 8.45 -8.38
C ILE A 271 -15.25 7.31 -8.05
N ARG A 272 -14.68 6.11 -7.90
CA ARG A 272 -15.36 4.89 -7.48
C ARG A 272 -15.03 4.62 -6.03
N LEU A 273 -16.02 4.17 -5.28
CA LEU A 273 -15.82 3.58 -3.96
C LEU A 273 -15.55 2.08 -4.12
N TYR A 274 -14.37 1.65 -3.73
CA TYR A 274 -14.01 0.24 -3.63
C TYR A 274 -14.07 -0.18 -2.17
N GLU A 275 -14.64 -1.34 -1.89
CA GLU A 275 -14.73 -1.92 -0.55
C GLU A 275 -13.73 -3.05 -0.36
N LYS A 276 -13.11 -3.13 0.81
CA LYS A 276 -12.16 -4.19 1.18
C LYS A 276 -12.87 -5.54 1.21
N ILE A 277 -12.24 -6.55 0.64
CA ILE A 277 -12.65 -7.94 0.72
C ILE A 277 -11.58 -8.71 1.51
N LEU A 278 -12.02 -9.49 2.49
CA LEU A 278 -11.14 -10.35 3.28
C LEU A 278 -10.99 -11.72 2.61
N PRO A 279 -9.82 -12.36 2.74
CA PRO A 279 -9.66 -13.74 2.30
C PRO A 279 -10.53 -14.67 3.14
N GLN A 280 -11.09 -15.69 2.50
CA GLN A 280 -11.82 -16.77 3.18
C GLN A 280 -10.87 -17.76 3.86
N ARG A 281 -9.67 -17.92 3.30
CA ARG A 281 -8.68 -18.87 3.78
C ARG A 281 -7.26 -18.38 3.51
N GLU A 282 -6.39 -18.59 4.48
CA GLU A 282 -4.94 -18.50 4.35
C GLU A 282 -4.33 -19.89 4.53
N SER A 283 -3.37 -20.28 3.69
CA SER A 283 -2.76 -21.61 3.76
C SER A 283 -1.34 -21.63 3.22
N LYS A 284 -0.51 -22.53 3.78
CA LYS A 284 0.81 -22.83 3.20
C LYS A 284 0.63 -23.72 1.98
N VAL A 285 1.35 -23.40 0.91
CA VAL A 285 1.33 -24.16 -0.35
C VAL A 285 2.61 -24.97 -0.47
N SER A 286 2.49 -26.29 -0.63
CA SER A 286 3.62 -27.20 -0.81
C SER A 286 4.09 -27.31 -2.26
N HIS A 287 3.16 -27.21 -3.21
CA HIS A 287 3.44 -27.27 -4.64
C HIS A 287 2.57 -26.27 -5.40
N LEU A 288 3.19 -25.46 -6.26
CA LEU A 288 2.49 -24.51 -7.12
C LEU A 288 2.42 -25.04 -8.55
N SER A 289 1.21 -25.24 -9.08
CA SER A 289 1.02 -25.43 -10.51
C SER A 289 0.97 -24.08 -11.21
N SER A 290 2.09 -23.65 -11.80
CA SER A 290 2.19 -22.37 -12.48
C SER A 290 2.00 -22.48 -13.99
N ALA A 291 1.28 -21.52 -14.57
CA ALA A 291 1.31 -21.23 -15.99
C ALA A 291 2.67 -20.61 -16.37
N PRO A 292 3.14 -20.81 -17.62
CA PRO A 292 4.33 -20.13 -18.11
C PRO A 292 4.09 -18.61 -18.24
N GLY A 293 5.14 -17.83 -18.04
CA GLY A 293 5.11 -16.36 -18.19
C GLY A 293 4.53 -15.60 -17.00
N SER A 294 4.40 -14.29 -17.17
CA SER A 294 3.85 -13.35 -16.19
C SER A 294 2.63 -12.61 -16.76
N ILE A 295 1.82 -12.02 -15.87
CA ILE A 295 0.71 -11.14 -16.28
C ILE A 295 1.26 -9.87 -16.91
N PHE A 296 2.25 -9.27 -16.25
CA PHE A 296 3.00 -8.10 -16.72
C PHE A 296 4.42 -8.53 -17.05
N PHE A 297 4.83 -8.33 -18.30
CA PHE A 297 6.22 -8.48 -18.73
C PHE A 297 6.82 -7.09 -18.82
N THR A 298 7.97 -6.83 -18.21
CA THR A 298 8.66 -5.53 -18.23
C THR A 298 10.17 -5.73 -18.20
N VAL A 299 10.88 -5.07 -19.12
CA VAL A 299 12.34 -5.07 -19.24
C VAL A 299 12.85 -3.76 -19.87
N CYS A 300 14.03 -3.31 -19.46
CA CYS A 300 14.80 -2.23 -20.07
C CYS A 300 15.68 -2.80 -21.20
N GLY A 301 15.88 -2.03 -22.28
CA GLY A 301 16.80 -2.40 -23.36
C GLY A 301 16.19 -3.38 -24.37
N GLU A 302 16.92 -4.44 -24.70
CA GLU A 302 16.45 -5.44 -25.68
C GLU A 302 15.16 -6.13 -25.18
N GLY A 303 14.13 -6.16 -26.01
CA GLY A 303 12.82 -6.71 -25.65
C GLY A 303 11.88 -5.72 -24.97
N SER A 304 12.30 -4.47 -24.74
CA SER A 304 11.47 -3.44 -24.13
C SER A 304 10.23 -3.09 -24.96
N GLU A 305 10.23 -3.36 -26.26
CA GLU A 305 9.05 -3.20 -27.13
C GLU A 305 7.89 -4.14 -26.78
N LYS A 306 8.17 -5.20 -26.01
CA LYS A 306 7.18 -6.15 -25.49
C LYS A 306 6.78 -5.84 -24.04
N SER A 307 7.39 -4.84 -23.43
CA SER A 307 7.07 -4.44 -22.06
C SER A 307 5.62 -3.97 -21.96
N TYR A 308 5.05 -4.16 -20.78
CA TYR A 308 3.72 -3.67 -20.47
C TYR A 308 3.70 -2.15 -20.54
N HIS A 309 2.69 -1.62 -21.24
CA HIS A 309 2.36 -0.21 -21.27
C HIS A 309 0.88 -0.02 -20.98
N TYR A 310 0.59 0.87 -20.04
CA TYR A 310 -0.79 1.20 -19.71
C TYR A 310 -1.41 2.08 -20.81
N ASN A 311 -2.37 1.52 -21.54
CA ASN A 311 -3.02 2.19 -22.66
C ASN A 311 -4.36 2.86 -22.29
N GLY A 312 -4.60 3.10 -20.99
CA GLY A 312 -5.87 3.68 -20.54
C GLY A 312 -5.94 5.21 -20.69
N PHE A 313 -4.82 5.89 -20.89
CA PHE A 313 -4.77 7.34 -21.12
C PHE A 313 -5.23 7.67 -22.54
N ILE A 314 -6.09 8.69 -22.66
CA ILE A 314 -6.53 9.24 -23.93
C ILE A 314 -5.45 10.20 -24.44
N LYS A 315 -4.99 10.01 -25.69
CA LYS A 315 -4.08 10.95 -26.36
C LYS A 315 -4.91 12.04 -27.05
N TYR A 316 -4.61 13.31 -26.81
CA TYR A 316 -5.30 14.44 -27.44
C TYR A 316 -4.44 15.01 -28.58
N GLU A 317 -5.07 15.57 -29.62
CA GLU A 317 -4.35 16.01 -30.84
C GLU A 317 -3.39 17.19 -30.60
N GLU A 318 -3.60 17.95 -29.53
CA GLU A 318 -2.75 19.07 -29.09
C GLU A 318 -1.35 18.62 -28.62
N ASP A 319 -1.12 17.31 -28.42
CA ASP A 319 0.18 16.73 -28.05
C ASP A 319 1.10 16.46 -29.27
N LYS A 320 0.68 16.81 -30.50
CA LYS A 320 1.56 16.78 -31.66
C LYS A 320 2.53 17.97 -31.56
N PRO A 321 3.87 17.77 -31.61
CA PRO A 321 4.79 18.89 -31.65
C PRO A 321 4.41 19.76 -32.86
N ASP A 322 4.20 21.05 -32.60
CA ASP A 322 3.97 22.03 -33.65
C ASP A 322 5.03 21.82 -34.73
N GLY A 323 4.57 21.61 -35.96
CA GLY A 323 5.46 21.59 -37.12
C GLY A 323 6.34 22.84 -37.15
N PRO A 324 7.48 22.81 -37.84
CA PRO A 324 8.42 23.92 -37.82
C PRO A 324 7.70 25.25 -38.09
N LEU A 325 7.89 26.19 -37.17
CA LEU A 325 7.28 27.52 -37.23
C LEU A 325 7.48 28.10 -38.63
N PRO A 326 6.41 28.57 -39.31
CA PRO A 326 6.55 29.18 -40.61
C PRO A 326 7.45 30.43 -40.49
N THR A 327 8.61 30.36 -41.14
CA THR A 327 9.60 31.44 -41.20
C THR A 327 9.00 32.63 -41.95
N THR A 328 8.42 33.57 -41.21
CA THR A 328 7.85 34.81 -41.74
C THR A 328 8.83 35.97 -41.53
N THR A 329 10.01 35.88 -42.12
CA THR A 329 10.86 37.07 -42.31
C THR A 329 11.53 37.00 -43.67
N VAL A 330 11.03 37.80 -44.61
CA VAL A 330 11.78 38.17 -45.82
C VAL A 330 12.97 39.01 -45.36
N PRO A 331 14.22 38.70 -45.75
CA PRO A 331 15.38 39.51 -45.37
C PRO A 331 15.25 40.91 -45.96
N VAL A 332 15.31 41.93 -45.09
CA VAL A 332 15.45 43.33 -45.53
C VAL A 332 16.84 43.48 -46.15
N LYS A 333 16.88 43.78 -47.45
CA LYS A 333 18.11 44.19 -48.13
C LYS A 333 18.55 45.53 -47.56
N VAL A 334 19.65 45.54 -46.82
CA VAL A 334 20.40 46.77 -46.53
C VAL A 334 21.15 47.13 -47.80
N THR A 335 20.91 48.34 -48.29
CA THR A 335 21.63 48.93 -49.43
C THR A 335 22.72 49.83 -48.84
N GLU A 336 23.97 49.58 -49.22
CA GLU A 336 25.09 50.53 -49.08
C GLU A 336 25.15 51.43 -50.31
#